data_AF-A0A2V5Y3C6-F1
#
_entry.id   AF-A0A2V5Y3C6-F1
#
_cell.length_a   1.000
_cell.length_b   1.000
_cell.length_c   1.000
_cell.angle_alpha   90.00
_cell.angle_beta   90.00
_cell.angle_gamma   90.00
#
_symmetry.space_group_name_H-M   'P 1'
#
loop_
_entity.id
_entity.type
_entity.pdbx_description
1 polymer ?
#
loop_
_entity_poly.entity_id
_entity_poly.type
_entity_poly.pdbx_seq_one_letter_code
_entity_poly.pdbx_strand_id
1 'polypeptide(L)'
;MKLAELYYQRQDFANAQTQFELIAQQTPNNSLGEKALFFAAESAMSSMGEHSLDRAIVLFDQVVRQNGPLRWAARNEQAVIERKLGKPKDALALYDEVLKSDAGLPEKHEAMCGKGDIFFEMGTTDAS
;
A
#
# COMPACT_ATOMS: atom_id res chain seq x y z
N MET A 1 -14.24 -7.09 11.02
CA MET A 1 -13.48 -7.65 9.89
C MET A 1 -14.34 -8.40 8.89
N LYS A 2 -15.09 -9.45 9.30
CA LYS A 2 -15.79 -10.37 8.39
C LYS A 2 -16.66 -9.76 7.28
N LEU A 3 -17.41 -8.69 7.57
CA LEU A 3 -18.22 -8.01 6.54
C LEU A 3 -17.34 -7.30 5.49
N ALA A 4 -16.30 -6.60 5.92
CA ALA A 4 -15.36 -5.94 5.04
C ALA A 4 -14.62 -6.94 4.14
N GLU A 5 -14.17 -8.06 4.72
CA GLU A 5 -13.52 -9.16 3.99
C GLU A 5 -14.46 -9.78 2.95
N LEU A 6 -15.75 -9.92 3.25
CA LEU A 6 -16.74 -10.43 2.29
C LEU A 6 -16.89 -9.49 1.09
N TYR A 7 -16.94 -8.18 1.32
CA TYR A 7 -16.95 -7.20 0.23
C TYR A 7 -15.65 -7.28 -0.60
N TYR A 8 -14.51 -7.38 0.08
CA TYR A 8 -13.20 -7.50 -0.57
C TYR A 8 -13.12 -8.73 -1.48
N GLN A 9 -13.55 -9.89 -1.00
CA GLN A 9 -13.59 -11.13 -1.77
C GLN A 9 -14.51 -11.06 -2.99
N ARG A 10 -15.57 -10.24 -2.91
CA ARG A 10 -16.49 -9.98 -4.02
C ARG A 10 -16.02 -8.86 -4.95
N GLN A 11 -14.82 -8.32 -4.71
CA GLN A 11 -14.24 -7.17 -5.42
C GLN A 11 -15.11 -5.91 -5.33
N ASP A 12 -15.99 -5.85 -4.32
CA ASP A 12 -16.74 -4.65 -3.99
C ASP A 12 -15.85 -3.75 -3.11
N PHE A 13 -14.81 -3.20 -3.74
CA PHE A 13 -13.74 -2.50 -3.05
C PHE A 13 -14.21 -1.20 -2.39
N ALA A 14 -15.23 -0.54 -2.95
CA ALA A 14 -15.80 0.67 -2.36
C ALA A 14 -16.47 0.39 -1.00
N ASN A 15 -17.29 -0.68 -0.94
CA ASN A 15 -17.89 -1.09 0.32
C ASN A 15 -16.84 -1.70 1.27
N ALA A 16 -15.88 -2.48 0.75
CA ALA A 16 -14.79 -3.03 1.55
C ALA A 16 -14.00 -1.92 2.25
N GLN A 17 -13.54 -0.92 1.50
CA GLN A 17 -12.84 0.25 2.02
C GLN A 17 -13.64 0.91 3.14
N THR A 18 -14.91 1.23 2.89
CA THR A 18 -15.78 1.89 3.88
C THR A 18 -15.88 1.09 5.17
N GLN A 19 -16.09 -0.23 5.08
CA GLN A 19 -16.22 -1.08 6.26
C GLN A 19 -14.89 -1.24 7.02
N PHE A 20 -13.77 -1.32 6.31
CA PHE A 20 -12.45 -1.36 6.93
C PHE A 20 -12.09 -0.04 7.65
N GLU A 21 -12.41 1.12 7.06
CA GLU A 21 -12.21 2.42 7.70
C GLU A 21 -13.04 2.56 8.99
N LEU A 22 -14.29 2.10 8.99
CA LEU A 22 -15.13 2.09 10.19
C LEU A 22 -14.53 1.24 11.31
N ILE A 23 -13.97 0.07 10.98
CA ILE A 23 -13.30 -0.80 11.97
C ILE A 23 -12.06 -0.10 12.53
N ALA A 24 -11.24 0.51 11.67
CA ALA A 24 -10.05 1.24 12.09
C ALA A 24 -10.40 2.40 13.05
N GLN A 25 -11.48 3.14 12.75
CA GLN A 25 -11.98 4.23 13.61
C GLN A 25 -12.49 3.75 14.98
N GLN A 26 -13.09 2.56 15.04
CA GLN A 26 -13.60 1.96 16.29
C GLN A 26 -12.50 1.32 17.14
N THR A 27 -11.35 1.02 16.55
CA THR A 27 -10.23 0.35 17.22
C THR A 27 -8.90 1.10 17.03
N PRO A 28 -8.85 2.40 17.32
CA PRO A 28 -7.63 3.17 17.14
C PRO A 28 -6.55 2.66 18.09
N ASN A 29 -5.30 2.57 17.61
CA ASN A 29 -4.11 2.20 18.40
C ASN A 29 -4.02 0.73 18.85
N ASN A 30 -4.65 -0.20 18.13
CA ASN A 30 -4.34 -1.62 18.27
C ASN A 30 -4.04 -2.27 16.91
N SER A 31 -3.46 -3.47 16.93
CA SER A 31 -3.06 -4.20 15.72
C SER A 31 -4.23 -4.53 14.80
N LEU A 32 -5.46 -4.63 15.32
CA LEU A 32 -6.66 -4.83 14.52
C LEU A 32 -7.01 -3.57 13.73
N GLY A 33 -6.91 -2.39 14.35
CA GLY A 33 -7.15 -1.11 13.71
C GLY A 33 -6.12 -0.80 12.64
N GLU A 34 -4.84 -1.07 12.90
CA GLU A 34 -3.77 -0.96 11.90
C GLU A 34 -4.03 -1.87 10.71
N LYS A 35 -4.37 -3.15 10.97
CA LYS A 35 -4.70 -4.13 9.93
C LYS A 35 -5.93 -3.70 9.12
N ALA A 36 -6.98 -3.23 9.78
CA ALA A 36 -8.17 -2.74 9.10
C ALA A 36 -7.83 -1.53 8.20
N LEU A 37 -7.02 -0.60 8.69
CA LEU A 37 -6.60 0.56 7.92
C LEU A 37 -5.74 0.17 6.70
N PHE A 38 -4.86 -0.82 6.85
CA PHE A 38 -4.09 -1.38 5.74
C PHE A 38 -5.02 -1.96 4.65
N PHE A 39 -5.99 -2.78 5.02
CA PHE A 39 -6.96 -3.31 4.07
C PHE A 39 -7.88 -2.24 3.46
N ALA A 40 -8.16 -1.15 4.18
CA ALA A 40 -8.86 -0.01 3.59
C ALA A 40 -8.02 0.63 2.47
N ALA A 41 -6.71 0.77 2.69
CA ALA A 41 -5.78 1.30 1.69
C ALA A 41 -5.67 0.38 0.46
N GLU A 42 -5.54 -0.94 0.65
CA GLU A 42 -5.55 -1.93 -0.45
C GLU A 42 -6.88 -1.93 -1.22
N SER A 43 -8.00 -1.79 -0.51
CA SER A 43 -9.33 -1.68 -1.14
C SER A 43 -9.42 -0.41 -1.99
N ALA A 44 -8.94 0.73 -1.47
CA ALA A 44 -8.88 1.97 -2.23
C ALA A 44 -8.00 1.79 -3.49
N MET A 45 -6.80 1.21 -3.34
CA MET A 45 -5.89 0.97 -4.46
C MET A 45 -6.45 0.02 -5.54
N SER A 46 -7.29 -0.93 -5.13
CA SER A 46 -7.96 -1.89 -6.02
C SER A 46 -9.22 -1.32 -6.68
N SER A 47 -9.71 -0.17 -6.22
CA SER A 47 -10.89 0.50 -6.77
C SER A 47 -10.56 1.24 -8.07
N MET A 48 -11.51 1.26 -9.00
CA MET A 48 -11.43 1.99 -10.27
C MET A 48 -11.93 3.45 -10.17
N GLY A 49 -12.11 3.97 -8.95
CA GLY A 49 -12.59 5.33 -8.73
C GLY A 49 -11.58 6.41 -9.16
N GLU A 50 -12.09 7.54 -9.63
CA GLU A 50 -11.29 8.77 -9.75
C GLU A 50 -10.76 9.12 -8.35
N HIS A 51 -9.44 9.31 -8.19
CA HIS A 51 -8.73 9.50 -6.91
C HIS A 51 -8.53 8.26 -6.02
N SER A 52 -8.78 7.05 -6.52
CA SER A 52 -8.60 5.83 -5.71
C SER A 52 -7.16 5.64 -5.22
N LEU A 53 -6.18 5.93 -6.06
CA LEU A 53 -4.75 5.88 -5.73
C LEU A 53 -4.33 6.96 -4.73
N ASP A 54 -4.83 8.19 -4.88
CA ASP A 54 -4.58 9.27 -3.92
C ASP A 54 -5.13 8.90 -2.53
N ARG A 55 -6.33 8.31 -2.51
CA ARG A 55 -6.95 7.83 -1.28
C ARG A 55 -6.14 6.71 -0.64
N ALA A 56 -5.65 5.76 -1.43
CA ALA A 56 -4.81 4.68 -0.95
C ALA A 56 -3.52 5.20 -0.31
N ILE A 57 -2.82 6.15 -0.94
CA ILE A 57 -1.62 6.79 -0.38
C ILE A 57 -1.93 7.41 0.99
N VAL A 58 -3.03 8.17 1.12
CA VAL A 58 -3.43 8.80 2.38
C VAL A 58 -3.71 7.78 3.48
N LEU A 59 -4.31 6.63 3.14
CA LEU A 59 -4.58 5.56 4.09
C LEU A 59 -3.29 4.82 4.48
N PHE A 60 -2.41 4.51 3.54
CA PHE A 60 -1.10 3.92 3.83
C PHE A 60 -0.22 4.84 4.68
N ASP A 61 -0.26 6.16 4.45
CA ASP A 61 0.43 7.14 5.30
C ASP A 61 -0.02 7.05 6.75
N GLN A 62 -1.32 6.83 6.97
CA GLN A 62 -1.86 6.63 8.31
C GLN A 62 -1.38 5.31 8.94
N VAL A 63 -1.24 4.23 8.15
CA VAL A 63 -0.63 2.96 8.63
C VAL A 63 0.82 3.20 9.04
N VAL A 64 1.62 3.87 8.20
CA VAL A 64 3.02 4.19 8.49
C VAL A 64 3.14 5.02 9.79
N ARG A 65 2.26 6.01 9.99
CA ARG A 65 2.24 6.84 11.22
C ARG A 65 1.91 6.07 12.49
N GLN A 66 1.15 4.98 12.40
CA GLN A 66 0.90 4.11 13.57
C GLN A 66 2.16 3.37 14.01
N ASN A 67 3.19 3.31 13.16
CA ASN A 67 4.50 2.74 13.45
C ASN A 67 4.43 1.28 13.95
N GLY A 68 3.41 0.56 13.52
CA GLY A 68 3.18 -0.84 13.87
C GLY A 68 3.82 -1.82 12.88
N PRO A 69 3.53 -3.13 13.03
CA PRO A 69 4.10 -4.18 12.19
C PRO A 69 3.84 -4.02 10.68
N LEU A 70 2.80 -3.30 10.26
CA LEU A 70 2.44 -3.15 8.84
C LEU A 70 3.06 -1.93 8.17
N ARG A 71 3.81 -1.09 8.91
CA ARG A 71 4.40 0.15 8.37
C ARG A 71 5.26 -0.07 7.13
N TRP A 72 6.04 -1.17 7.08
CA TRP A 72 6.95 -1.44 5.97
C TRP A 72 6.24 -2.07 4.77
N ALA A 73 5.24 -2.92 5.00
CA ALA A 73 4.34 -3.38 3.94
C ALA A 73 3.60 -2.19 3.31
N ALA A 74 3.10 -1.25 4.13
CA ALA A 74 2.45 -0.03 3.64
C ALA A 74 3.40 0.82 2.79
N ARG A 75 4.68 0.90 3.17
CA ARG A 75 5.70 1.64 2.41
C ARG A 75 5.98 1.01 1.05
N ASN A 76 6.00 -0.33 0.96
CA ASN A 76 6.08 -1.04 -0.32
C ASN A 76 4.86 -0.75 -1.21
N GLU A 77 3.65 -0.81 -0.67
CA GLU A 77 2.43 -0.52 -1.44
C GLU A 77 2.39 0.93 -1.93
N GLN A 78 2.85 1.89 -1.13
CA GLN A 78 3.03 3.27 -1.58
C GLN A 78 3.97 3.35 -2.79
N ALA A 79 5.08 2.60 -2.78
CA ALA A 79 6.00 2.56 -3.91
C ALA A 79 5.35 1.96 -5.17
N VAL A 80 4.53 0.93 -5.02
CA VAL A 80 3.73 0.36 -6.13
C VAL A 80 2.79 1.42 -6.71
N ILE A 81 2.13 2.21 -5.86
CA ILE A 81 1.24 3.29 -6.32
C ILE A 81 2.03 4.37 -7.07
N GLU A 82 3.15 4.86 -6.54
CA GLU A 82 3.93 5.89 -7.22
C GLU A 82 4.47 5.40 -8.59
N ARG A 83 4.86 4.13 -8.70
CA ARG A 83 5.20 3.51 -9.99
C ARG A 83 4.01 3.53 -10.95
N LYS A 84 2.81 3.12 -10.50
CA LYS A 84 1.58 3.16 -11.32
C LYS A 84 1.22 4.58 -11.79
N LEU A 85 1.57 5.59 -11.00
CA LEU A 85 1.38 7.01 -11.31
C LEU A 85 2.48 7.59 -12.22
N GLY A 86 3.41 6.76 -12.72
CA GLY A 86 4.49 7.20 -13.60
C GLY A 86 5.58 7.99 -12.88
N LYS A 87 5.75 7.79 -11.57
CA LYS A 87 6.76 8.44 -10.73
C LYS A 87 7.79 7.41 -10.23
N PRO A 88 8.60 6.81 -11.13
CA PRO A 88 9.53 5.74 -10.76
C PRO A 88 10.60 6.20 -9.76
N LYS A 89 11.00 7.47 -9.78
CA LYS A 89 11.98 8.00 -8.81
C LYS A 89 11.43 8.03 -7.39
N ASP A 90 10.17 8.41 -7.23
CA ASP A 90 9.50 8.44 -5.93
C ASP A 90 9.30 7.01 -5.40
N ALA A 91 8.89 6.09 -6.27
CA ALA A 91 8.80 4.67 -5.95
C ALA A 91 10.15 4.06 -5.51
N LEU A 92 11.25 4.36 -6.23
CA LEU A 92 12.59 3.89 -5.86
C LEU A 92 13.03 4.43 -4.49
N ALA A 93 12.70 5.68 -4.16
CA ALA A 93 13.03 6.26 -2.86
C ALA A 93 12.30 5.54 -1.72
N LEU A 94 11.03 5.18 -1.92
CA LEU A 94 10.23 4.43 -0.96
C LEU A 94 10.77 3.01 -0.76
N TYR A 95 11.11 2.30 -1.84
CA TYR A 95 11.74 0.98 -1.73
C TYR A 95 13.11 1.04 -1.04
N ASP A 96 13.92 2.06 -1.32
CA ASP A 96 15.20 2.26 -0.65
C ASP A 96 15.06 2.49 0.86
N GLU A 97 13.99 3.15 1.29
CA GLU A 97 13.67 3.31 2.70
C GLU A 97 13.40 1.96 3.37
N VAL A 98 12.57 1.10 2.74
CA VAL A 98 12.29 -0.25 3.26
C VAL A 98 13.58 -1.08 3.36
N LEU A 99 14.44 -1.04 2.34
CA LEU A 99 15.70 -1.82 2.33
C LEU A 99 16.68 -1.39 3.42
N LYS A 100 16.76 -0.08 3.70
CA LYS A 100 17.67 0.50 4.71
C LYS A 100 17.11 0.43 6.14
N SER A 101 15.86 0.00 6.30
CA SER A 101 15.18 -0.06 7.58
C SER A 101 15.39 -1.38 8.35
N ASP A 102 14.69 -1.50 9.47
CA ASP A 102 14.53 -2.72 10.27
C ASP A 102 13.43 -3.67 9.75
N ALA A 103 12.91 -3.45 8.54
CA ALA A 103 11.93 -4.33 7.89
C ALA A 103 12.36 -5.80 7.84
N GLY A 104 11.36 -6.69 7.84
CA GLY A 104 11.56 -8.13 7.69
C GLY A 104 12.06 -8.53 6.30
N LEU A 105 12.50 -9.78 6.18
CA LEU A 105 12.89 -10.34 4.89
C LEU A 105 11.78 -10.28 3.83
N PRO A 106 10.49 -10.56 4.14
CA PRO A 106 9.42 -10.46 3.16
C PRO A 106 9.33 -9.08 2.52
N GLU A 107 9.28 -8.02 3.33
CA GLU A 107 9.15 -6.64 2.84
C GLU A 107 10.40 -6.21 2.07
N LYS A 108 11.60 -6.64 2.50
CA LYS A 108 12.85 -6.35 1.78
C LYS A 108 12.93 -7.06 0.44
N HIS A 109 12.48 -8.31 0.36
CA HIS A 109 12.44 -9.04 -0.91
C HIS A 109 11.47 -8.38 -1.90
N GLU A 110 10.29 -7.99 -1.43
CA GLU A 110 9.32 -7.25 -2.24
C GLU A 110 9.91 -5.92 -2.75
N ALA A 111 10.57 -5.15 -1.87
CA ALA A 111 11.22 -3.91 -2.26
C ALA A 111 12.32 -4.12 -3.31
N MET A 112 13.11 -5.18 -3.18
CA MET A 112 14.13 -5.54 -4.18
C MET A 112 13.50 -5.88 -5.55
N CYS A 113 12.42 -6.69 -5.55
CA CYS A 113 11.68 -7.01 -6.77
C CYS A 113 11.10 -5.76 -7.42
N GLY A 114 10.45 -4.89 -6.63
CA GLY A 114 9.88 -3.64 -7.11
C GLY A 114 10.92 -2.70 -7.74
N LYS A 115 12.13 -2.61 -7.18
CA LYS A 115 13.24 -1.88 -7.81
C LYS A 115 13.67 -2.51 -9.14
N GLY A 116 13.76 -3.84 -9.18
CA GLY A 116 14.13 -4.58 -10.40
C GLY A 116 13.15 -4.30 -11.54
N ASP A 117 11.85 -4.33 -11.25
CA ASP A 117 10.79 -3.98 -12.20
C ASP A 117 10.95 -2.56 -12.76
N ILE A 118 11.19 -1.58 -11.87
CA ILE A 118 11.37 -0.18 -12.30
C ILE A 118 12.60 -0.03 -13.20
N PHE A 119 13.72 -0.67 -12.87
CA PHE A 119 14.92 -0.61 -13.71
C PHE A 119 14.70 -1.28 -15.06
N PHE A 120 13.95 -2.38 -15.11
CA PHE A 120 13.57 -3.02 -16.36
C PHE A 120 12.73 -2.07 -17.24
N GLU A 121 11.71 -1.41 -16.68
CA GLU A 121 10.87 -0.43 -17.39
C GLU A 121 11.65 0.80 -17.88
N MET A 122 12.58 1.31 -17.08
CA MET A 122 13.42 2.44 -17.48
C MET A 122 14.37 2.04 -18.62
N GLY A 123 14.98 0.86 -18.53
CA GLY A 123 15.89 0.36 -19.57
C GLY A 123 15.21 0.09 -20.91
N THR A 124 13.92 -0.25 -20.93
CA THR A 124 13.15 -0.37 -22.19
C THR A 124 12.77 0.97 -22.78
N THR A 125 12.60 2.02 -21.96
CA THR A 125 12.26 3.37 -22.42
C THR A 125 13.46 4.09 -23.03
N ASP A 126 14.67 3.85 -22.52
CA ASP A 126 15.92 4.44 -23.04
C ASP A 126 16.36 3.85 -24.40
N ALA A 127 15.82 2.70 -24.81
CA ALA A 127 16.15 2.01 -26.05
C ALA A 127 15.26 2.39 -27.25
N SER A 128 14.34 3.34 -27.07
CA SER A 128 13.39 3.87 -28.08
C SER A 128 13.66 5.32 -28.43
#